data_AF-A0A1F0CLU5-F1
#
_entry.id   AF-A0A1F0CLU5-F1
#
_cell.length_a   1.000
_cell.length_b   1.000
_cell.length_c   1.000
_cell.angle_alpha   90.00
_cell.angle_beta   90.00
_cell.angle_gamma   90.00
#
_symmetry.space_group_name_H-M   'P 1'
#
loop_
_entity.id
_entity.type
_entity.pdbx_description
1 polymer ?
#
loop_
_entity_poly.entity_id
_entity_poly.type
_entity_poly.pdbx_seq_one_letter_code
_entity_poly.pdbx_strand_id
1 'polypeptide(L)'
;MRMSKQVSEHNPALSVAAVGESAQRVLAARFGGSPELSSPENLGGNGSSLVLRARVGHNDFLQERTVVVKQLPPEASGEDHSSLGDPEANRSRGSRRISFDRTGLFRELVAYQFTNTLAEESRPGPLLLAYDIEERLLILSDLGEGQNFAEVLTQLPAKDRRTALRKLGRSLGRMHVATAGKEESYDTLFRRQCQKHGYDFEDVADQQPKIEDTIALGLELMEGNSIAMHPEVTRLANLSAKRQSDATARAFTPFDLMPDNIVLAQRVFFLDYEWAGFRDIAFDVACVMAGFPQDLTTPALNDQETAEFLDAWRAEVVHYWPEFRDDAYFNEVLVASLVAWAFFSLALLYYGSDKVNDLREFDIEVDDLKKLTTAQLIDLATTVDAVLRFTAGLGEERFAPVIELAENLLAALAPLGAHPQRRED
;
A
#
# COMPACT_ATOMS: atom_id res chain seq x y z
N MET A 1 14.23 -10.05 14.90
CA MET A 1 14.14 -9.81 16.36
C MET A 1 12.99 -8.85 16.57
N ARG A 2 11.96 -9.27 17.33
CA ARG A 2 10.69 -8.56 17.53
C ARG A 2 10.91 -7.08 17.85
N MET A 3 10.49 -6.17 16.98
CA MET A 3 10.05 -4.85 17.45
C MET A 3 8.63 -5.01 17.97
N SER A 4 8.54 -5.62 19.15
CA SER A 4 7.40 -5.40 20.01
C SER A 4 7.42 -3.91 20.35
N LYS A 5 6.53 -3.12 19.73
CA LYS A 5 6.01 -1.93 20.41
C LYS A 5 5.50 -2.47 21.75
N GLN A 6 6.22 -2.16 22.81
CA GLN A 6 5.75 -2.37 24.17
C GLN A 6 4.39 -1.69 24.22
N VAL A 7 3.34 -2.50 24.28
CA VAL A 7 2.00 -2.03 24.62
C VAL A 7 2.14 -1.46 26.02
N SER A 8 2.34 -0.14 26.07
CA SER A 8 2.20 0.63 27.30
C SER A 8 0.79 0.38 27.80
N GLU A 9 0.70 -0.44 28.85
CA GLU A 9 -0.49 -0.59 29.68
C GLU A 9 -0.79 0.76 30.34
N HIS A 10 -1.38 1.70 29.60
CA HIS A 10 -2.20 2.86 30.02
C HIS A 10 -2.41 3.82 28.83
N ASN A 11 -2.95 3.30 27.72
CA ASN A 11 -3.73 4.11 26.79
C ASN A 11 -5.21 3.81 27.15
N PRO A 12 -6.19 4.75 27.15
CA PRO A 12 -7.59 4.36 27.24
C PRO A 12 -7.96 3.65 25.92
N ALA A 13 -7.49 2.41 25.80
CA ALA A 13 -7.19 1.72 24.56
C ALA A 13 -8.42 0.99 24.04
N LEU A 14 -8.54 0.91 22.71
CA LEU A 14 -9.47 0.07 21.97
C LEU A 14 -9.65 -1.30 22.67
N SER A 15 -10.70 -1.44 23.47
CA SER A 15 -11.00 -2.70 24.15
C SER A 15 -11.94 -3.51 23.27
N VAL A 16 -11.73 -4.82 23.19
CA VAL A 16 -12.56 -5.74 22.39
C VAL A 16 -14.06 -5.54 22.66
N ALA A 17 -14.43 -5.33 23.93
CA ALA A 17 -15.81 -5.07 24.32
C ALA A 17 -16.34 -3.73 23.76
N ALA A 18 -15.60 -2.63 23.94
CA ALA A 18 -16.03 -1.31 23.48
C ALA A 18 -16.14 -1.23 21.94
N VAL A 19 -15.24 -1.91 21.23
CA VAL A 19 -15.28 -2.00 19.76
C VAL A 19 -16.50 -2.79 19.30
N GLY A 20 -16.80 -3.92 19.97
CA GLY A 20 -17.99 -4.71 19.70
C GLY A 20 -19.29 -3.94 19.93
N GLU A 21 -19.39 -3.20 21.04
CA GLU A 21 -20.56 -2.36 21.35
C GLU A 21 -20.76 -1.23 20.31
N SER A 22 -19.67 -0.60 19.90
CA SER A 22 -19.67 0.42 18.84
C SER A 22 -20.13 -0.15 17.50
N ALA A 23 -19.60 -1.32 17.12
CA ALA A 23 -20.01 -2.01 15.90
C ALA A 23 -21.49 -2.40 15.90
N GLN A 24 -22.04 -2.87 17.03
CA GLN A 24 -23.49 -3.14 17.15
C GLN A 24 -24.32 -1.87 16.93
N ARG A 25 -23.92 -0.73 17.52
CA ARG A 25 -24.62 0.55 17.34
C ARG A 25 -24.59 0.99 15.88
N VAL A 26 -23.44 0.90 15.23
CA VAL A 26 -23.27 1.29 13.82
C VAL A 26 -24.06 0.37 12.87
N LEU A 27 -24.06 -0.94 13.11
CA LEU A 27 -24.91 -1.88 12.36
C LEU A 27 -26.40 -1.62 12.57
N ALA A 28 -26.84 -1.39 13.81
CA ALA A 28 -28.22 -1.08 14.15
C ALA A 28 -28.70 0.21 13.47
N ALA A 29 -27.86 1.25 13.46
CA ALA A 29 -28.16 2.51 12.78
C ALA A 29 -28.30 2.35 11.26
N ARG A 30 -27.53 1.44 10.66
CA ARG A 30 -27.52 1.21 9.20
C ARG A 30 -28.62 0.29 8.71
N PHE A 31 -28.79 -0.86 9.36
CA PHE A 31 -29.67 -1.95 8.91
C PHE A 31 -30.98 -2.04 9.71
N GLY A 32 -31.03 -1.43 10.90
CA GLY A 32 -32.15 -1.59 11.82
C GLY A 32 -32.05 -2.86 12.68
N GLY A 33 -33.04 -3.00 13.57
CA GLY A 33 -33.07 -4.10 14.55
C GLY A 33 -32.04 -3.94 15.68
N SER A 34 -31.73 -5.07 16.32
CA SER A 34 -30.77 -5.16 17.42
C SER A 34 -29.70 -6.22 17.10
N PRO A 35 -28.81 -5.98 16.12
CA PRO A 35 -27.75 -6.91 15.79
C PRO A 35 -26.88 -7.16 17.03
N GLU A 36 -26.77 -8.43 17.42
CA GLU A 36 -25.89 -8.88 18.50
C GLU A 36 -24.59 -9.40 17.91
N LEU A 37 -23.44 -8.94 18.42
CA LEU A 37 -22.12 -9.44 18.06
C LEU A 37 -21.57 -10.27 19.22
N SER A 38 -21.06 -11.45 18.90
CA SER A 38 -20.56 -12.40 19.89
C SER A 38 -19.29 -13.10 19.41
N SER A 39 -18.62 -13.78 20.35
CA SER A 39 -17.38 -14.53 20.08
C SER A 39 -16.32 -13.72 19.32
N PRO A 40 -15.91 -12.54 19.84
CA PRO A 40 -14.91 -11.73 19.16
C PRO A 40 -13.56 -12.46 19.13
N GLU A 41 -13.01 -12.58 17.93
CA GLU A 41 -11.68 -13.09 17.64
C GLU A 41 -10.82 -11.92 17.15
N ASN A 42 -9.70 -11.65 17.80
CA ASN A 42 -8.75 -10.66 17.33
C ASN A 42 -7.92 -11.26 16.20
N LEU A 43 -8.06 -10.70 15.00
CA LEU A 43 -7.34 -11.16 13.80
C LEU A 43 -5.91 -10.62 13.73
N GLY A 44 -5.53 -9.70 14.63
CA GLY A 44 -4.23 -9.03 14.60
C GLY A 44 -4.16 -8.00 13.47
N GLY A 45 -2.95 -7.81 12.94
CA GLY A 45 -2.63 -6.82 11.92
C GLY A 45 -1.34 -6.08 12.25
N ASN A 46 -0.70 -5.52 11.22
CA ASN A 46 0.59 -4.81 11.36
C ASN A 46 0.41 -3.32 11.74
N GLY A 47 -0.82 -2.80 11.63
CA GLY A 47 -1.19 -1.42 11.94
C GLY A 47 -1.55 -1.17 13.41
N SER A 48 -1.92 0.08 13.71
CA SER A 48 -2.37 0.51 15.03
C SER A 48 -3.85 0.20 15.31
N SER A 49 -4.59 -0.26 14.29
CA SER A 49 -6.01 -0.61 14.38
C SER A 49 -6.25 -1.93 15.11
N LEU A 50 -7.38 -2.03 15.80
CA LEU A 50 -7.91 -3.30 16.27
C LEU A 50 -8.82 -3.92 15.20
N VAL A 51 -8.53 -5.16 14.80
CA VAL A 51 -9.33 -5.91 13.82
C VAL A 51 -9.94 -7.13 14.48
N LEU A 52 -11.27 -7.19 14.51
CA LEU A 52 -12.03 -8.26 15.15
C LEU A 52 -12.91 -8.99 14.14
N ARG A 53 -12.86 -10.32 14.12
CA ARG A 53 -13.94 -11.14 13.58
C ARG A 53 -14.97 -11.37 14.68
N ALA A 54 -16.26 -11.16 14.38
CA ALA A 54 -17.34 -11.42 15.31
C ALA A 54 -18.47 -12.20 14.64
N ARG A 55 -19.15 -13.06 15.40
CA ARG A 55 -20.39 -13.72 14.97
C ARG A 55 -21.56 -12.77 15.11
N VAL A 56 -22.42 -12.75 14.10
CA VAL A 56 -23.66 -11.97 14.09
C VAL A 56 -24.81 -12.87 14.52
N GLY A 57 -25.54 -12.43 15.55
CA GLY A 57 -26.82 -13.02 15.94
C GLY A 57 -27.87 -12.94 14.83
N HIS A 58 -29.03 -13.53 15.05
CA HIS A 58 -30.11 -13.42 14.07
C HIS A 58 -30.59 -11.97 13.93
N ASN A 59 -30.55 -11.42 12.72
CA ASN A 59 -31.09 -10.11 12.39
C ASN A 59 -31.82 -10.22 11.04
N ASP A 60 -33.05 -9.71 10.96
CA ASP A 60 -33.90 -9.80 9.77
C ASP A 60 -33.34 -9.00 8.57
N PHE A 61 -32.44 -8.04 8.83
CA PHE A 61 -31.94 -7.06 7.86
C PHE A 61 -30.46 -7.25 7.52
N LEU A 62 -29.73 -8.12 8.23
CA LEU A 62 -28.31 -8.41 8.01
C LEU A 62 -28.12 -9.92 7.81
N GLN A 63 -27.63 -10.32 6.63
CA GLN A 63 -27.58 -11.74 6.23
C GLN A 63 -26.28 -12.42 6.69
N GLU A 64 -25.24 -11.63 6.88
CA GLU A 64 -23.92 -12.04 7.29
C GLU A 64 -23.97 -12.74 8.66
N ARG A 65 -23.36 -13.92 8.74
CA ARG A 65 -23.23 -14.68 10.00
C ARG A 65 -21.96 -14.32 10.76
N THR A 66 -21.00 -13.74 10.06
CA THR A 66 -19.78 -13.20 10.62
C THR A 66 -19.45 -11.88 9.93
N VAL A 67 -18.83 -10.97 10.68
CA VAL A 67 -18.35 -9.67 10.19
C VAL A 67 -16.93 -9.43 10.70
N VAL A 68 -16.19 -8.62 9.95
CA VAL A 68 -14.89 -8.09 10.38
C VAL A 68 -15.07 -6.62 10.75
N VAL A 69 -14.62 -6.25 11.93
CA VAL A 69 -14.68 -4.90 12.49
C VAL A 69 -13.26 -4.37 12.60
N LYS A 70 -12.92 -3.32 11.85
CA LYS A 70 -11.64 -2.60 11.95
C LYS A 70 -11.90 -1.26 12.63
N GLN A 71 -11.25 -1.01 13.77
CA GLN A 71 -11.29 0.30 14.43
C GLN A 71 -9.88 0.86 14.57
N LEU A 72 -9.67 2.06 14.03
CA LEU A 72 -8.42 2.79 14.20
C LEU A 72 -8.38 3.41 15.61
N PRO A 73 -7.20 3.64 16.20
CA PRO A 73 -7.10 4.27 17.51
C PRO A 73 -7.72 5.67 17.49
N PRO A 74 -8.09 6.24 18.64
CA PRO A 74 -8.45 7.65 18.72
C PRO A 74 -7.35 8.54 18.10
N GLU A 75 -7.73 9.66 17.48
CA GLU A 75 -6.73 10.65 17.07
C GLU A 75 -5.91 11.06 18.29
N ALA A 76 -4.59 11.11 18.17
CA ALA A 76 -3.73 11.53 19.26
C ALA A 76 -4.14 12.94 19.68
N SER A 77 -4.61 13.08 20.91
CA SER A 77 -4.91 14.38 21.50
C SER A 77 -3.59 15.08 21.84
N GLY A 78 -2.99 15.77 20.87
CA GLY A 78 -1.83 16.62 21.12
C GLY A 78 -0.72 16.54 20.08
N GLU A 79 -0.94 17.16 18.94
CA GLU A 79 -0.04 18.26 18.58
C GLU A 79 -0.91 19.52 18.50
N ASP A 80 -0.60 20.47 19.38
CA ASP A 80 -1.04 21.84 19.24
C ASP A 80 -0.66 22.30 17.82
N HIS A 81 -1.60 22.33 16.86
CA HIS A 81 -1.44 23.10 15.62
C HIS A 81 -1.38 24.62 15.89
N SER A 82 -1.26 25.04 17.15
CA SER A 82 -1.10 26.42 17.61
C SER A 82 0.36 26.89 17.66
N SER A 83 1.35 26.03 17.40
CA SER A 83 2.77 26.42 17.37
C SER A 83 3.34 26.68 15.97
N LEU A 84 2.52 26.64 14.91
CA LEU A 84 2.90 27.10 13.57
C LEU A 84 2.09 28.34 13.17
N GLY A 85 2.57 29.50 13.60
CA GLY A 85 2.19 30.80 13.04
C GLY A 85 0.90 31.43 13.56
N ASP A 86 0.82 32.73 13.30
CA ASP A 86 -0.17 33.70 13.77
C ASP A 86 -1.64 33.18 13.74
N PRO A 87 -2.36 33.17 14.88
CA PRO A 87 -3.77 32.78 14.97
C PRO A 87 -4.72 33.55 14.03
N GLU A 88 -4.34 34.74 13.54
CA GLU A 88 -5.13 35.49 12.56
C GLU A 88 -4.99 34.96 11.12
N ALA A 89 -3.85 34.33 10.76
CA ALA A 89 -3.64 33.75 9.44
C ALA A 89 -4.48 32.47 9.23
N ASN A 90 -4.63 31.64 10.27
CA ASN A 90 -5.43 30.41 10.22
C ASN A 90 -6.95 30.65 10.15
N ARG A 91 -7.43 31.86 10.50
CA ARG A 91 -8.86 32.22 10.33
C ARG A 91 -9.21 32.57 8.88
N SER A 92 -8.21 32.84 8.04
CA SER A 92 -8.40 33.21 6.63
C SER A 92 -8.39 32.01 5.68
N ARG A 93 -8.02 30.81 6.16
CA ARG A 93 -8.18 29.52 5.46
C ARG A 93 -9.24 28.70 6.20
N GLY A 94 -10.50 28.78 5.75
CA GLY A 94 -11.67 28.21 6.44
C GLY A 94 -11.76 26.68 6.51
N SER A 95 -10.66 25.93 6.39
CA SER A 95 -10.64 24.47 6.37
C SER A 95 -9.81 23.91 7.55
N ARG A 96 -10.39 22.97 8.29
CA ARG A 96 -9.71 22.26 9.38
C ARG A 96 -8.63 21.36 8.77
N ARG A 97 -7.36 21.56 9.10
CA ARG A 97 -6.26 20.67 8.67
C ARG A 97 -6.60 19.24 9.10
N ILE A 98 -6.72 18.34 8.13
CA ILE A 98 -7.00 16.91 8.36
C ILE A 98 -5.72 16.22 8.83
N SER A 99 -5.84 15.23 9.72
CA SER A 99 -4.72 14.39 10.16
C SER A 99 -4.39 13.33 9.09
N PHE A 100 -3.15 12.82 9.09
CA PHE A 100 -2.73 11.79 8.15
C PHE A 100 -3.58 10.52 8.29
N ASP A 101 -3.76 10.00 9.50
CA ASP A 101 -4.56 8.81 9.72
C ASP A 101 -6.02 8.98 9.27
N ARG A 102 -6.62 10.16 9.50
CA ARG A 102 -8.00 10.43 9.06
C ARG A 102 -8.06 10.48 7.53
N THR A 103 -7.05 11.03 6.90
CA THR A 103 -6.93 11.04 5.44
C THR A 103 -6.84 9.61 4.87
N GLY A 104 -6.06 8.72 5.50
CA GLY A 104 -6.01 7.28 5.19
C GLY A 104 -7.37 6.59 5.38
N LEU A 105 -8.08 6.88 6.48
CA LEU A 105 -9.42 6.35 6.74
C LEU A 105 -10.44 6.78 5.67
N PHE A 106 -10.39 8.03 5.20
CA PHE A 106 -11.26 8.47 4.10
C PHE A 106 -10.96 7.70 2.82
N ARG A 107 -9.69 7.47 2.49
CA ARG A 107 -9.30 6.67 1.32
C ARG A 107 -9.78 5.25 1.44
N GLU A 108 -9.56 4.61 2.57
CA GLU A 108 -9.98 3.23 2.79
C GLU A 108 -11.50 3.10 2.66
N LEU A 109 -12.25 4.02 3.29
CA LEU A 109 -13.71 4.07 3.18
C LEU A 109 -14.17 4.24 1.72
N VAL A 110 -13.60 5.21 1.00
CA VAL A 110 -13.99 5.54 -0.38
C VAL A 110 -13.58 4.43 -1.33
N ALA A 111 -12.43 3.81 -1.13
CA ALA A 111 -11.97 2.65 -1.87
C ALA A 111 -12.93 1.47 -1.71
N TYR A 112 -13.37 1.16 -0.49
CA TYR A 112 -14.40 0.14 -0.30
C TYR A 112 -15.72 0.52 -0.96
N GLN A 113 -16.20 1.76 -0.81
CA GLN A 113 -17.42 2.23 -1.47
C GLN A 113 -17.34 2.09 -2.99
N PHE A 114 -16.22 2.49 -3.59
CA PHE A 114 -15.98 2.42 -5.02
C PHE A 114 -15.89 0.97 -5.50
N THR A 115 -15.03 0.16 -4.89
CA THR A 115 -14.82 -1.25 -5.29
C THR A 115 -16.09 -2.09 -5.11
N ASN A 116 -16.94 -1.74 -4.14
CA ASN A 116 -18.24 -2.39 -3.92
C ASN A 116 -19.26 -2.10 -5.03
N THR A 117 -19.04 -1.07 -5.86
CA THR A 117 -19.85 -0.83 -7.08
C THR A 117 -19.50 -1.79 -8.23
N LEU A 118 -18.36 -2.49 -8.15
CA LEU A 118 -17.94 -3.44 -9.15
C LEU A 118 -18.73 -4.75 -9.06
N ALA A 119 -18.82 -5.43 -10.19
CA ALA A 119 -19.36 -6.79 -10.27
C ALA A 119 -18.57 -7.74 -9.35
N GLU A 120 -19.25 -8.75 -8.80
CA GLU A 120 -18.67 -9.63 -7.79
C GLU A 120 -17.38 -10.28 -8.28
N GLU A 121 -17.31 -10.73 -9.52
CA GLU A 121 -16.13 -11.37 -10.12
C GLU A 121 -14.89 -10.47 -10.21
N SER A 122 -15.07 -9.15 -10.24
CA SER A 122 -14.00 -8.15 -10.36
C SER A 122 -13.80 -7.34 -9.09
N ARG A 123 -14.58 -7.59 -8.03
CA ARG A 123 -14.48 -6.90 -6.74
C ARG A 123 -13.20 -7.36 -6.01
N PRO A 124 -12.25 -6.46 -5.75
CA PRO A 124 -10.95 -6.82 -5.17
C PRO A 124 -10.98 -7.09 -3.68
N GLY A 125 -12.02 -6.71 -2.94
CA GLY A 125 -12.06 -6.82 -1.48
C GLY A 125 -13.43 -7.20 -0.91
N PRO A 126 -13.56 -7.24 0.43
CA PRO A 126 -14.84 -7.48 1.10
C PRO A 126 -15.87 -6.37 0.84
N LEU A 127 -17.11 -6.67 1.19
CA LEU A 127 -18.18 -5.68 1.21
C LEU A 127 -18.04 -4.76 2.41
N LEU A 128 -18.23 -3.45 2.22
CA LEU A 128 -18.42 -2.50 3.30
C LEU A 128 -19.88 -2.51 3.74
N LEU A 129 -20.13 -3.06 4.91
CA LEU A 129 -21.48 -3.22 5.47
C LEU A 129 -21.93 -1.93 6.17
N ALA A 130 -21.06 -1.37 7.00
CA ALA A 130 -21.31 -0.12 7.71
C ALA A 130 -19.99 0.56 8.11
N TYR A 131 -20.07 1.82 8.51
CA TYR A 131 -18.92 2.60 8.97
C TYR A 131 -19.38 3.77 9.83
N ASP A 132 -18.45 4.26 10.66
CA ASP A 132 -18.56 5.55 11.35
C ASP A 132 -17.18 6.21 11.35
N ILE A 133 -17.05 7.37 10.70
CA ILE A 133 -15.79 8.10 10.60
C ILE A 133 -15.38 8.72 11.93
N GLU A 134 -16.33 9.15 12.76
CA GLU A 134 -16.03 9.79 14.04
C GLU A 134 -15.61 8.76 15.08
N GLU A 135 -16.22 7.58 15.05
CA GLU A 135 -15.75 6.41 15.83
C GLU A 135 -14.56 5.69 15.16
N ARG A 136 -14.10 6.16 13.99
CA ARG A 136 -13.00 5.59 13.18
C ARG A 136 -13.16 4.08 12.94
N LEU A 137 -14.38 3.67 12.61
CA LEU A 137 -14.84 2.29 12.55
C LEU A 137 -15.27 1.91 11.13
N LEU A 138 -14.78 0.77 10.64
CA LEU A 138 -15.23 0.11 9.42
C LEU A 138 -15.76 -1.29 9.77
N ILE A 139 -16.90 -1.67 9.18
CA ILE A 139 -17.49 -3.00 9.33
C ILE A 139 -17.60 -3.64 7.95
N LEU A 140 -16.88 -4.74 7.76
CA LEU A 140 -16.70 -5.42 6.50
C LEU A 140 -17.34 -6.82 6.55
N SER A 141 -17.76 -7.34 5.39
CA SER A 141 -18.12 -8.75 5.26
C SER A 141 -16.90 -9.62 5.52
N ASP A 142 -17.10 -10.74 6.21
CA ASP A 142 -16.04 -11.73 6.39
C ASP A 142 -15.76 -12.48 5.09
N LEU A 143 -14.49 -12.53 4.68
CA LEU A 143 -14.04 -13.31 3.53
C LEU A 143 -14.02 -14.83 3.81
N GLY A 144 -14.21 -15.20 5.08
CA GLY A 144 -14.20 -16.58 5.54
C GLY A 144 -12.79 -17.10 5.80
N GLU A 145 -12.61 -18.40 5.59
CA GLU A 145 -11.30 -19.06 5.73
C GLU A 145 -10.40 -18.74 4.53
N GLY A 146 -9.19 -18.26 4.81
CA GLY A 146 -8.17 -17.93 3.82
C GLY A 146 -6.83 -17.69 4.50
N GLN A 147 -5.75 -17.77 3.71
CA GLN A 147 -4.40 -17.49 4.18
C GLN A 147 -3.95 -16.15 3.63
N ASN A 148 -3.26 -15.33 4.43
CA ASN A 148 -2.64 -14.14 3.87
C ASN A 148 -1.40 -14.51 3.03
N PHE A 149 -0.90 -13.60 2.19
CA PHE A 149 0.23 -13.91 1.34
C PHE A 149 1.54 -14.07 2.12
N ALA A 150 1.65 -13.51 3.33
CA ALA A 150 2.81 -13.77 4.18
C ALA A 150 2.93 -15.27 4.51
N GLU A 151 1.82 -15.90 4.91
CA GLU A 151 1.73 -17.34 5.13
C GLU A 151 1.92 -18.14 3.84
N VAL A 152 1.28 -17.72 2.74
CA VAL A 152 1.44 -18.36 1.42
C VAL A 152 2.92 -18.40 1.05
N LEU A 153 3.62 -17.27 1.16
CA LEU A 153 5.01 -17.13 0.72
C LEU A 153 5.99 -17.83 1.65
N THR A 154 5.69 -17.97 2.95
CA THR A 154 6.61 -18.58 3.91
C THR A 154 6.36 -20.07 4.17
N GLN A 155 5.10 -20.53 4.07
CA GLN A 155 4.72 -21.87 4.51
C GLN A 155 4.42 -22.83 3.36
N LEU A 156 3.96 -22.33 2.20
CA LEU A 156 3.57 -23.23 1.10
C LEU A 156 4.77 -23.71 0.28
N PRO A 157 4.70 -24.92 -0.28
CA PRO A 157 5.71 -25.44 -1.19
C PRO A 157 5.71 -24.66 -2.50
N ALA A 158 6.84 -24.68 -3.23
CA ALA A 158 7.07 -23.87 -4.43
C ALA A 158 5.94 -23.95 -5.46
N LYS A 159 5.42 -25.16 -5.73
CA LYS A 159 4.33 -25.36 -6.70
C LYS A 159 3.05 -24.60 -6.32
N ASP A 160 2.71 -24.59 -5.04
CA ASP A 160 1.48 -23.98 -4.54
C ASP A 160 1.64 -22.45 -4.43
N ARG A 161 2.83 -21.96 -4.02
CA ARG A 161 3.18 -20.53 -4.11
C ARG A 161 3.09 -19.99 -5.52
N ARG A 162 3.70 -20.67 -6.49
CA ARG A 162 3.60 -20.30 -7.92
C ARG A 162 2.16 -20.24 -8.41
N THR A 163 1.33 -21.19 -7.97
CA THR A 163 -0.11 -21.15 -8.26
C THR A 163 -0.82 -19.96 -7.60
N ALA A 164 -0.47 -19.61 -6.36
CA ALA A 164 -0.99 -18.43 -5.69
C ALA A 164 -0.56 -17.12 -6.37
N LEU A 165 0.70 -17.01 -6.80
CA LEU A 165 1.23 -15.84 -7.51
C LEU A 165 0.57 -15.64 -8.88
N ARG A 166 0.29 -16.71 -9.63
CA ARG A 166 -0.53 -16.62 -10.85
C ARG A 166 -1.95 -16.13 -10.55
N LYS A 167 -2.55 -16.54 -9.42
CA LYS A 167 -3.86 -16.02 -9.00
C LYS A 167 -3.78 -14.54 -8.60
N LEU A 168 -2.71 -14.12 -7.93
CA LEU A 168 -2.45 -12.72 -7.58
C LEU A 168 -2.35 -11.86 -8.84
N GLY A 169 -1.50 -12.25 -9.81
CA GLY A 169 -1.33 -11.53 -11.08
C GLY A 169 -2.66 -11.39 -11.83
N ARG A 170 -3.46 -12.46 -11.89
CA ARG A 170 -4.80 -12.43 -12.50
C ARG A 170 -5.77 -11.50 -11.77
N SER A 171 -5.87 -11.60 -10.45
CA SER A 171 -6.77 -10.75 -9.67
C SER A 171 -6.39 -9.28 -9.78
N LEU A 172 -5.10 -8.95 -9.71
CA LEU A 172 -4.60 -7.58 -9.86
C LEU A 172 -4.92 -7.04 -11.26
N GLY A 173 -4.61 -7.80 -12.31
CA GLY A 173 -4.88 -7.41 -13.69
C GLY A 173 -6.37 -7.20 -13.99
N ARG A 174 -7.23 -8.09 -13.47
CA ARG A 174 -8.70 -7.95 -13.60
C ARG A 174 -9.24 -6.73 -12.91
N MET A 175 -8.77 -6.44 -11.69
CA MET A 175 -9.15 -5.23 -10.98
C MET A 175 -8.73 -3.99 -11.76
N HIS A 176 -7.51 -3.94 -12.28
CA HIS A 176 -7.04 -2.82 -13.11
C HIS A 176 -7.94 -2.62 -14.34
N VAL A 177 -8.20 -3.68 -15.10
CA VAL A 177 -9.09 -3.59 -16.29
C VAL A 177 -10.51 -3.18 -15.90
N ALA A 178 -11.06 -3.73 -14.81
CA ALA A 178 -12.43 -3.44 -14.37
C ALA A 178 -12.61 -2.02 -13.83
N THR A 179 -11.53 -1.34 -13.47
CA THR A 179 -11.53 0.02 -12.89
C THR A 179 -10.99 1.07 -13.84
N ALA A 180 -10.36 0.69 -14.96
CA ALA A 180 -9.89 1.60 -15.99
C ALA A 180 -10.97 2.60 -16.43
N GLY A 181 -10.62 3.88 -16.47
CA GLY A 181 -11.53 4.97 -16.85
C GLY A 181 -12.60 5.34 -15.82
N LYS A 182 -12.52 4.85 -14.57
CA LYS A 182 -13.50 5.13 -13.51
C LYS A 182 -13.02 6.09 -12.42
N GLU A 183 -11.92 6.82 -12.66
CA GLU A 183 -11.30 7.76 -11.71
C GLU A 183 -12.30 8.83 -11.24
N GLU A 184 -13.06 9.43 -12.16
CA GLU A 184 -14.08 10.44 -11.83
C GLU A 184 -15.18 9.91 -10.90
N SER A 185 -15.53 8.62 -11.02
CA SER A 185 -16.52 7.99 -10.13
C SER A 185 -15.96 7.82 -8.72
N TYR A 186 -14.69 7.45 -8.60
CA TYR A 186 -14.00 7.39 -7.31
C TYR A 186 -13.89 8.79 -6.67
N ASP A 187 -13.44 9.79 -7.43
CA ASP A 187 -13.34 11.17 -6.96
C ASP A 187 -14.69 11.74 -6.51
N THR A 188 -15.78 11.39 -7.20
CA THR A 188 -17.13 11.80 -6.82
C THR A 188 -17.51 11.24 -5.45
N LEU A 189 -17.19 9.98 -5.17
CA LEU A 189 -17.41 9.37 -3.85
C LEU A 189 -16.52 10.04 -2.80
N PHE A 190 -15.27 10.34 -3.13
CA PHE A 190 -14.32 11.01 -2.24
C PHE A 190 -14.81 12.41 -1.86
N ARG A 191 -15.11 13.27 -2.85
CA ARG A 191 -15.66 14.61 -2.64
C ARG A 191 -16.91 14.58 -1.77
N ARG A 192 -17.79 13.59 -1.98
CA ARG A 192 -19.00 13.41 -1.15
C ARG A 192 -18.66 13.13 0.31
N GLN A 193 -17.65 12.29 0.59
CA GLN A 193 -17.24 12.03 1.97
C GLN A 193 -16.58 13.27 2.60
N CYS A 194 -15.68 13.95 1.88
CA CYS A 194 -15.09 15.21 2.33
C CYS A 194 -16.18 16.22 2.72
N GLN A 195 -17.14 16.47 1.81
CA GLN A 195 -18.24 17.41 2.05
C GLN A 195 -19.11 17.00 3.24
N LYS A 196 -19.44 15.70 3.37
CA LYS A 196 -20.27 15.18 4.47
C LYS A 196 -19.64 15.44 5.84
N HIS A 197 -18.31 15.44 5.91
CA HIS A 197 -17.54 15.61 7.14
C HIS A 197 -16.90 17.01 7.27
N GLY A 198 -17.23 17.95 6.39
CA GLY A 198 -16.80 19.34 6.48
C GLY A 198 -15.34 19.58 6.10
N TYR A 199 -14.76 18.73 5.26
CA TYR A 199 -13.42 18.90 4.69
C TYR A 199 -13.49 19.33 3.22
N ASP A 200 -12.51 20.13 2.80
CA ASP A 200 -12.29 20.39 1.39
C ASP A 200 -11.61 19.18 0.72
N PHE A 201 -12.02 18.83 -0.51
CA PHE A 201 -11.46 17.67 -1.19
C PHE A 201 -9.99 17.89 -1.60
N GLU A 202 -9.64 19.08 -2.08
CA GLU A 202 -8.29 19.39 -2.54
C GLU A 202 -7.33 19.32 -1.35
N ASP A 203 -7.72 19.89 -0.20
CA ASP A 203 -6.92 19.82 1.03
C ASP A 203 -6.65 18.36 1.49
N VAL A 204 -7.62 17.45 1.34
CA VAL A 204 -7.48 16.05 1.74
C VAL A 204 -6.71 15.23 0.70
N ALA A 205 -6.92 15.52 -0.59
CA ALA A 205 -6.19 14.87 -1.68
C ALA A 205 -4.70 15.26 -1.66
N ASP A 206 -4.38 16.52 -1.38
CA ASP A 206 -3.02 17.07 -1.36
C ASP A 206 -2.19 16.68 -0.12
N GLN A 207 -2.80 16.07 0.90
CA GLN A 207 -2.09 15.56 2.07
C GLN A 207 -1.28 14.28 1.79
N GLN A 208 -1.29 13.74 0.57
CA GLN A 208 -0.40 12.63 0.23
C GLN A 208 1.00 13.11 -0.08
N PRO A 209 2.03 12.36 0.33
CA PRO A 209 3.32 12.46 -0.32
C PRO A 209 3.10 12.11 -1.79
N LYS A 210 3.43 13.05 -2.68
CA LYS A 210 3.37 12.74 -4.11
C LYS A 210 4.47 11.74 -4.38
N ILE A 211 4.12 10.60 -4.96
CA ILE A 211 5.09 9.56 -5.34
C ILE A 211 6.23 10.17 -6.15
N GLU A 212 5.91 11.13 -7.02
CA GLU A 212 6.89 11.91 -7.80
C GLU A 212 7.91 12.63 -6.91
N ASP A 213 7.45 13.37 -5.91
CA ASP A 213 8.30 14.10 -4.97
C ASP A 213 9.12 13.14 -4.10
N THR A 214 8.52 12.02 -3.66
CA THR A 214 9.22 11.01 -2.86
C THR A 214 10.31 10.28 -3.66
N ILE A 215 10.07 9.99 -4.94
CA ILE A 215 11.11 9.47 -5.84
C ILE A 215 12.25 10.49 -5.98
N ALA A 216 11.92 11.78 -6.16
CA ALA A 216 12.90 12.85 -6.26
C ALA A 216 13.77 12.94 -5.00
N LEU A 217 13.16 12.86 -3.81
CA LEU A 217 13.90 12.80 -2.54
C LEU A 217 14.85 11.60 -2.47
N GLY A 218 14.43 10.43 -2.94
CA GLY A 218 15.29 9.25 -3.02
C GLY A 218 16.50 9.44 -3.93
N LEU A 219 16.32 10.14 -5.06
CA LEU A 219 17.41 10.53 -5.96
C LEU A 219 18.36 11.53 -5.29
N GLU A 220 17.81 12.56 -4.65
CA GLU A 220 18.61 13.58 -3.94
C GLU A 220 19.42 12.97 -2.79
N LEU A 221 18.86 12.01 -2.05
CA LEU A 221 19.57 11.26 -1.02
C LEU A 221 20.79 10.51 -1.60
N MET A 222 20.64 9.92 -2.78
CA MET A 222 21.73 9.20 -3.45
C MET A 222 22.84 10.14 -3.90
N GLU A 223 22.48 11.28 -4.50
CA GLU A 223 23.44 12.31 -4.92
C GLU A 223 24.15 12.93 -3.70
N GLY A 224 23.42 13.21 -2.63
CA GLY A 224 23.95 13.73 -1.36
C GLY A 224 24.96 12.79 -0.69
N ASN A 225 24.82 11.48 -0.90
CA ASN A 225 25.77 10.46 -0.45
C ASN A 225 26.92 10.20 -1.45
N SER A 226 27.14 11.11 -2.40
CA SER A 226 28.20 11.03 -3.42
C SER A 226 28.13 9.78 -4.31
N ILE A 227 26.94 9.18 -4.45
CA ILE A 227 26.71 8.08 -5.40
C ILE A 227 26.33 8.71 -6.74
N ALA A 228 27.24 8.64 -7.72
CA ALA A 228 27.02 9.22 -9.03
C ALA A 228 25.89 8.49 -9.77
N MET A 229 24.81 9.20 -10.12
CA MET A 229 23.70 8.65 -10.90
C MET A 229 23.99 8.74 -12.39
N HIS A 230 23.94 7.61 -13.08
CA HIS A 230 24.00 7.59 -14.54
C HIS A 230 22.73 8.23 -15.13
N PRO A 231 22.80 9.06 -16.18
CA PRO A 231 21.64 9.76 -16.74
C PRO A 231 20.46 8.86 -17.10
N GLU A 232 20.73 7.63 -17.52
CA GLU A 232 19.70 6.65 -17.84
C GLU A 232 18.88 6.20 -16.61
N VAL A 233 19.50 6.09 -15.44
CA VAL A 233 18.79 5.78 -14.20
C VAL A 233 17.85 6.92 -13.84
N THR A 234 18.35 8.16 -13.89
CA THR A 234 17.56 9.37 -13.64
C THR A 234 16.42 9.49 -14.66
N ARG A 235 16.66 9.16 -15.93
CA ARG A 235 15.63 9.14 -16.98
C ARG A 235 14.52 8.14 -16.66
N LEU A 236 14.86 6.92 -16.23
CA LEU A 236 13.90 5.87 -15.88
C LEU A 236 13.10 6.22 -14.62
N ALA A 237 13.75 6.75 -13.59
CA ALA A 237 13.07 7.25 -12.38
C ALA A 237 12.06 8.36 -12.73
N ASN A 238 12.48 9.34 -13.53
CA ASN A 238 11.62 10.43 -14.00
C ASN A 238 10.50 9.94 -14.93
N LEU A 239 10.75 8.92 -15.74
CA LEU A 239 9.73 8.28 -16.57
C LEU A 239 8.62 7.69 -15.69
N SER A 240 8.98 6.93 -14.65
CA SER A 240 7.99 6.35 -13.73
C SER A 240 7.29 7.41 -12.88
N ALA A 241 8.00 8.44 -12.43
CA ALA A 241 7.42 9.58 -11.72
C ALA A 241 6.35 10.26 -12.60
N LYS A 242 6.69 10.68 -13.81
CA LYS A 242 5.75 11.30 -14.75
C LYS A 242 4.52 10.44 -15.03
N ARG A 243 4.69 9.11 -15.08
CA ARG A 243 3.58 8.19 -15.29
C ARG A 243 2.57 8.20 -14.12
N GLN A 244 2.95 8.61 -12.92
CA GLN A 244 2.04 8.72 -11.78
C GLN A 244 0.93 9.77 -11.99
N SER A 245 1.17 10.79 -12.81
CA SER A 245 0.16 11.78 -13.23
C SER A 245 -0.34 11.54 -14.65
N ASP A 246 0.53 11.19 -15.60
CA ASP A 246 0.23 11.21 -17.04
C ASP A 246 0.11 9.82 -17.71
N ALA A 247 0.08 8.71 -16.97
CA ALA A 247 0.01 7.39 -17.58
C ALA A 247 -1.27 7.19 -18.41
N THR A 248 -1.13 6.54 -19.57
CA THR A 248 -2.27 6.02 -20.34
C THR A 248 -2.89 4.79 -19.67
N ALA A 249 -2.05 3.99 -19.00
CA ALA A 249 -2.44 2.81 -18.24
C ALA A 249 -2.74 3.15 -16.78
N ARG A 250 -3.86 3.85 -16.55
CA ARG A 250 -4.32 4.24 -15.22
C ARG A 250 -5.56 3.45 -14.79
N ALA A 251 -5.54 2.99 -13.55
CA ALA A 251 -6.66 2.31 -12.92
C ALA A 251 -6.58 2.46 -11.40
N PHE A 252 -7.57 1.89 -10.69
CA PHE A 252 -7.53 1.83 -9.24
C PHE A 252 -6.42 0.86 -8.79
N THR A 253 -5.55 1.35 -7.91
CA THR A 253 -4.40 0.63 -7.33
C THR A 253 -4.55 0.60 -5.80
N PRO A 254 -4.50 -0.58 -5.14
CA PRO A 254 -4.40 -0.69 -3.69
C PRO A 254 -3.15 -0.01 -3.13
N PHE A 255 -2.07 0.05 -3.93
CA PHE A 255 -0.75 0.58 -3.59
C PHE A 255 -0.01 -0.20 -2.51
N ASP A 256 -0.62 -0.36 -1.34
CA ASP A 256 -0.09 -1.19 -0.27
C ASP A 256 -0.36 -2.67 -0.55
N LEU A 257 0.63 -3.31 -1.17
CA LEU A 257 0.62 -4.73 -1.50
C LEU A 257 1.45 -5.57 -0.52
N MET A 258 1.67 -5.07 0.71
CA MET A 258 2.29 -5.89 1.77
C MET A 258 1.60 -7.27 1.85
N PRO A 259 2.35 -8.38 1.97
CA PRO A 259 1.76 -9.72 1.87
C PRO A 259 0.64 -10.01 2.89
N ASP A 260 0.66 -9.39 4.07
CA ASP A 260 -0.41 -9.50 5.07
C ASP A 260 -1.75 -8.89 4.61
N ASN A 261 -1.70 -7.89 3.73
CA ASN A 261 -2.87 -7.19 3.19
C ASN A 261 -3.47 -7.91 1.96
N ILE A 262 -2.93 -9.07 1.58
CA ILE A 262 -3.41 -9.87 0.47
C ILE A 262 -3.88 -11.22 0.99
N VAL A 263 -5.15 -11.56 0.77
CA VAL A 263 -5.75 -12.83 1.24
C VAL A 263 -6.00 -13.76 0.07
N LEU A 264 -5.47 -14.98 0.15
CA LEU A 264 -5.81 -16.10 -0.71
C LEU A 264 -6.94 -16.93 -0.07
N ALA A 265 -8.16 -16.77 -0.59
CA ALA A 265 -9.31 -17.61 -0.27
C ALA A 265 -9.81 -18.29 -1.57
N GLN A 266 -11.10 -18.17 -1.89
CA GLN A 266 -11.66 -18.63 -3.17
C GLN A 266 -10.96 -17.98 -4.38
N ARG A 267 -10.53 -16.73 -4.20
CA ARG A 267 -9.66 -15.95 -5.09
C ARG A 267 -8.74 -15.08 -4.24
N VAL A 268 -7.94 -14.25 -4.89
CA VAL A 268 -7.15 -13.24 -4.19
C VAL A 268 -8.00 -12.01 -3.91
N PHE A 269 -7.94 -11.53 -2.67
CA PHE A 269 -8.55 -10.30 -2.20
C PHE A 269 -7.47 -9.37 -1.63
N PHE A 270 -7.66 -8.07 -1.80
CA PHE A 270 -6.82 -7.01 -1.29
C PHE A 270 -7.56 -6.29 -0.15
N LEU A 271 -6.83 -6.01 0.92
CA LEU A 271 -7.29 -5.33 2.12
C LEU A 271 -6.49 -4.02 2.28
N ASP A 272 -6.86 -3.24 3.29
CA ASP A 272 -6.11 -2.08 3.77
C ASP A 272 -5.86 -1.00 2.69
N TYR A 273 -6.95 -0.37 2.24
CA TYR A 273 -6.91 0.61 1.16
C TYR A 273 -6.49 2.03 1.60
N GLU A 274 -5.70 2.17 2.66
CA GLU A 274 -5.31 3.46 3.24
C GLU A 274 -4.46 4.31 2.27
N TRP A 275 -3.75 3.65 1.34
CA TRP A 275 -2.93 4.28 0.29
C TRP A 275 -3.53 4.20 -1.11
N ALA A 276 -4.71 3.61 -1.23
CA ALA A 276 -5.31 3.32 -2.52
C ALA A 276 -5.72 4.59 -3.28
N GLY A 277 -5.73 4.50 -4.61
CA GLY A 277 -6.08 5.61 -5.49
C GLY A 277 -6.00 5.22 -6.96
N PHE A 278 -6.08 6.20 -7.87
CA PHE A 278 -5.88 5.97 -9.30
C PHE A 278 -4.47 6.37 -9.72
N ARG A 279 -3.72 5.43 -10.29
CA ARG A 279 -2.29 5.60 -10.64
C ARG A 279 -1.91 4.73 -11.83
N ASP A 280 -0.64 4.83 -12.23
CA ASP A 280 -0.03 3.90 -13.19
C ASP A 280 -0.05 2.47 -12.65
N ILE A 281 -0.70 1.58 -13.39
CA ILE A 281 -0.90 0.19 -12.99
C ILE A 281 0.40 -0.62 -12.89
N ALA A 282 1.46 -0.17 -13.54
CA ALA A 282 2.75 -0.85 -13.49
C ALA A 282 3.45 -0.69 -12.12
N PHE A 283 3.09 0.36 -11.36
CA PHE A 283 3.71 0.62 -10.07
C PHE A 283 3.32 -0.47 -9.04
N ASP A 284 2.06 -0.90 -8.99
CA ASP A 284 1.62 -2.02 -8.15
C ASP A 284 2.33 -3.34 -8.53
N VAL A 285 2.52 -3.58 -9.82
CA VAL A 285 3.22 -4.77 -10.32
C VAL A 285 4.68 -4.75 -9.87
N ALA A 286 5.33 -3.60 -10.00
CA ALA A 286 6.71 -3.41 -9.57
C ALA A 286 6.88 -3.57 -8.05
N CYS A 287 5.87 -3.24 -7.22
CA CYS A 287 5.91 -3.50 -5.77
C CYS A 287 6.07 -5.00 -5.47
N VAL A 288 5.28 -5.85 -6.14
CA VAL A 288 5.37 -7.32 -6.00
C VAL A 288 6.72 -7.83 -6.51
N MET A 289 7.17 -7.33 -7.67
CA MET A 289 8.46 -7.72 -8.25
C MET A 289 9.65 -7.33 -7.36
N ALA A 290 9.57 -6.16 -6.73
CA ALA A 290 10.59 -5.61 -5.83
C ALA A 290 10.69 -6.39 -4.51
N GLY A 291 9.88 -7.43 -4.30
CA GLY A 291 9.88 -8.22 -3.08
C GLY A 291 9.10 -7.57 -1.94
N PHE A 292 8.06 -6.80 -2.26
CA PHE A 292 7.21 -6.10 -1.29
C PHE A 292 8.00 -5.14 -0.40
N PRO A 293 8.53 -4.02 -0.95
CA PRO A 293 9.28 -3.04 -0.16
C PRO A 293 8.55 -2.65 1.13
N GLN A 294 9.31 -2.49 2.22
CA GLN A 294 8.83 -2.33 3.61
C GLN A 294 8.35 -3.62 4.31
N ASP A 295 8.31 -4.78 3.61
CA ASP A 295 8.08 -6.08 4.23
C ASP A 295 9.39 -6.87 4.41
N LEU A 296 9.66 -7.26 5.66
CA LEU A 296 10.78 -8.14 6.00
C LEU A 296 10.32 -9.51 6.49
N THR A 297 9.02 -9.76 6.45
CA THR A 297 8.43 -11.02 6.93
C THR A 297 8.48 -12.12 5.88
N THR A 298 8.57 -11.74 4.60
CA THR A 298 8.66 -12.67 3.49
C THR A 298 9.96 -12.49 2.67
N PRO A 299 10.58 -13.57 2.19
CA PRO A 299 11.68 -13.45 1.24
C PRO A 299 11.14 -13.08 -0.14
N ALA A 300 11.93 -12.32 -0.90
CA ALA A 300 11.60 -11.90 -2.26
C ALA A 300 11.30 -13.10 -3.18
N LEU A 301 10.52 -12.83 -4.23
CA LEU A 301 10.19 -13.83 -5.24
C LEU A 301 11.45 -14.22 -6.03
N ASN A 302 11.57 -15.51 -6.34
CA ASN A 302 12.59 -15.95 -7.29
C ASN A 302 12.17 -15.60 -8.74
N ASP A 303 13.09 -15.80 -9.70
CA ASP A 303 12.88 -15.37 -11.08
C ASP A 303 11.69 -16.09 -11.74
N GLN A 304 11.50 -17.38 -11.44
CA GLN A 304 10.38 -18.16 -11.96
C GLN A 304 9.03 -17.70 -11.36
N GLU A 305 8.98 -17.46 -10.06
CA GLU A 305 7.82 -16.92 -9.36
C GLU A 305 7.43 -15.54 -9.91
N THR A 306 8.42 -14.68 -10.15
CA THR A 306 8.24 -13.34 -10.73
C THR A 306 7.69 -13.43 -12.15
N ALA A 307 8.26 -14.29 -13.00
CA ALA A 307 7.80 -14.49 -14.37
C ALA A 307 6.36 -15.02 -14.42
N GLU A 308 6.01 -16.01 -13.58
CA GLU A 308 4.65 -16.56 -13.54
C GLU A 308 3.61 -15.52 -13.07
N PHE A 309 3.96 -14.66 -12.11
CA PHE A 309 3.12 -13.52 -11.71
C PHE A 309 2.93 -12.52 -12.86
N LEU A 310 4.01 -12.13 -13.52
CA LEU A 310 4.01 -11.17 -14.62
C LEU A 310 3.21 -11.65 -15.82
N ASP A 311 3.42 -12.89 -16.26
CA ASP A 311 2.68 -13.48 -17.38
C ASP A 311 1.18 -13.50 -17.11
N ALA A 312 0.81 -13.85 -15.87
CA ALA A 312 -0.57 -13.89 -15.43
C ALA A 312 -1.22 -12.50 -15.40
N TRP A 313 -0.49 -11.48 -14.95
CA TRP A 313 -0.96 -10.09 -14.96
C TRP A 313 -1.05 -9.53 -16.38
N ARG A 314 0.02 -9.67 -17.16
CA ARG A 314 0.14 -9.19 -18.54
C ARG A 314 -1.00 -9.74 -19.40
N ALA A 315 -1.31 -11.03 -19.27
CA ALA A 315 -2.40 -11.67 -20.01
C ALA A 315 -3.79 -11.03 -19.77
N GLU A 316 -4.05 -10.49 -18.57
CA GLU A 316 -5.33 -9.83 -18.29
C GLU A 316 -5.35 -8.39 -18.84
N VAL A 317 -4.23 -7.66 -18.76
CA VAL A 317 -4.20 -6.21 -19.10
C VAL A 317 -3.99 -5.91 -20.58
N VAL A 318 -3.30 -6.78 -21.34
CA VAL A 318 -2.95 -6.53 -22.77
C VAL A 318 -4.15 -6.43 -23.71
N HIS A 319 -5.32 -6.89 -23.29
CA HIS A 319 -6.54 -6.73 -24.08
C HIS A 319 -7.11 -5.32 -23.98
N TYR A 320 -6.88 -4.63 -22.86
CA TYR A 320 -7.34 -3.26 -22.64
C TYR A 320 -6.25 -2.23 -22.97
N TRP A 321 -5.00 -2.51 -22.65
CA TRP A 321 -3.82 -1.70 -22.98
C TRP A 321 -2.87 -2.49 -23.90
N PRO A 322 -3.09 -2.46 -25.23
CA PRO A 322 -2.35 -3.27 -26.19
C PRO A 322 -0.85 -2.97 -26.26
N GLU A 323 -0.41 -1.80 -25.80
CA GLU A 323 1.00 -1.39 -25.78
C GLU A 323 1.84 -2.36 -24.95
N PHE A 324 1.28 -2.95 -23.89
CA PHE A 324 1.95 -3.98 -23.10
C PHE A 324 2.21 -5.28 -23.87
N ARG A 325 1.75 -5.46 -25.12
CA ARG A 325 2.16 -6.59 -25.98
C ARG A 325 3.56 -6.41 -26.56
N ASP A 326 4.03 -5.17 -26.68
CA ASP A 326 5.39 -4.89 -27.09
C ASP A 326 6.34 -5.13 -25.92
N ASP A 327 7.23 -6.11 -26.06
CA ASP A 327 8.21 -6.47 -25.03
C ASP A 327 9.13 -5.30 -24.70
N ALA A 328 9.52 -4.49 -25.68
CA ALA A 328 10.43 -3.37 -25.44
C ALA A 328 9.76 -2.28 -24.56
N TYR A 329 8.49 -1.98 -24.82
CA TYR A 329 7.69 -1.07 -24.00
C TYR A 329 7.39 -1.66 -22.61
N PHE A 330 6.98 -2.93 -22.56
CA PHE A 330 6.69 -3.64 -21.31
C PHE A 330 7.90 -3.64 -20.38
N ASN A 331 9.07 -4.00 -20.90
CA ASN A 331 10.32 -4.05 -20.14
C ASN A 331 10.75 -2.65 -19.67
N GLU A 332 10.66 -1.62 -20.52
CA GLU A 332 11.02 -0.24 -20.14
C GLU A 332 10.14 0.28 -19.00
N VAL A 333 8.82 0.04 -19.08
CA VAL A 333 7.88 0.46 -18.03
C VAL A 333 8.17 -0.27 -16.72
N LEU A 334 8.37 -1.58 -16.74
CA LEU A 334 8.64 -2.33 -15.51
C LEU A 334 9.99 -1.97 -14.87
N VAL A 335 11.06 -1.81 -15.67
CA VAL A 335 12.36 -1.37 -15.14
C VAL A 335 12.25 0.06 -14.58
N ALA A 336 11.55 0.97 -15.26
CA ALA A 336 11.31 2.31 -14.74
C ALA A 336 10.57 2.30 -13.39
N SER A 337 9.51 1.49 -13.28
CA SER A 337 8.75 1.36 -12.03
C SER A 337 9.55 0.70 -10.91
N LEU A 338 10.38 -0.31 -11.19
CA LEU A 338 11.30 -0.92 -10.22
C LEU A 338 12.35 0.08 -9.69
N VAL A 339 12.98 0.83 -10.60
CA VAL A 339 13.95 1.88 -10.25
C VAL A 339 13.29 2.93 -9.37
N ALA A 340 12.09 3.37 -9.73
CA ALA A 340 11.33 4.31 -8.92
C ALA A 340 10.94 3.76 -7.54
N TRP A 341 10.56 2.48 -7.43
CA TRP A 341 10.31 1.84 -6.14
C TRP A 341 11.55 1.81 -5.24
N ALA A 342 12.75 1.59 -5.80
CA ALA A 342 13.99 1.62 -5.02
C ALA A 342 14.23 3.00 -4.40
N PHE A 343 14.06 4.09 -5.16
CA PHE A 343 14.22 5.45 -4.64
C PHE A 343 13.08 5.87 -3.71
N PHE A 344 11.85 5.51 -4.06
CA PHE A 344 10.68 5.74 -3.22
C PHE A 344 10.83 5.05 -1.85
N SER A 345 11.21 3.77 -1.85
CA SER A 345 11.46 2.99 -0.64
C SER A 345 12.61 3.59 0.17
N LEU A 346 13.72 3.98 -0.46
CA LEU A 346 14.83 4.64 0.23
C LEU A 346 14.38 5.90 0.97
N ALA A 347 13.59 6.77 0.32
CA ALA A 347 13.07 7.97 0.95
C ALA A 347 12.15 7.64 2.14
N LEU A 348 11.25 6.66 2.00
CA LEU A 348 10.38 6.22 3.08
C LEU A 348 11.17 5.63 4.27
N LEU A 349 12.16 4.78 4.01
CA LEU A 349 13.00 4.18 5.05
C LEU A 349 13.78 5.25 5.82
N TYR A 350 14.28 6.26 5.12
CA TYR A 350 15.14 7.28 5.68
C TYR A 350 14.37 8.30 6.53
N TYR A 351 13.31 8.89 5.98
CA TYR A 351 12.53 9.92 6.67
C TYR A 351 11.43 9.31 7.56
N GLY A 352 10.97 8.09 7.27
CA GLY A 352 9.77 7.50 7.84
C GLY A 352 8.52 8.01 7.10
N SER A 353 7.49 7.16 6.99
CA SER A 353 6.23 7.48 6.31
C SER A 353 5.62 8.81 6.78
N ASP A 354 5.66 9.07 8.07
CA ASP A 354 5.02 10.24 8.68
C ASP A 354 5.75 11.56 8.34
N LYS A 355 7.09 11.53 8.20
CA LYS A 355 7.87 12.75 7.90
C LYS A 355 7.96 13.03 6.41
N VAL A 356 7.99 12.01 5.55
CA VAL A 356 7.89 12.21 4.08
C VAL A 356 6.61 12.95 3.70
N ASN A 357 5.59 12.97 4.56
CA ASN A 357 4.33 13.66 4.28
C ASN A 357 4.37 15.16 4.62
N ASP A 358 5.34 15.63 5.40
CA ASP A 358 5.50 17.04 5.80
C ASP A 358 6.65 17.69 5.01
N LEU A 359 6.61 17.54 3.68
CA LEU A 359 7.64 17.88 2.64
C LEU A 359 8.19 19.33 2.64
N ARG A 360 8.02 20.11 3.69
CA ARG A 360 8.28 21.56 3.65
C ARG A 360 9.70 21.98 4.00
N GLU A 361 10.57 21.13 4.51
CA GLU A 361 12.00 21.44 4.71
C GLU A 361 12.75 20.16 5.13
N PHE A 362 13.57 19.58 4.25
CA PHE A 362 14.55 18.56 4.64
C PHE A 362 15.96 19.10 4.44
N ASP A 363 16.76 19.07 5.51
CA ASP A 363 18.22 19.18 5.41
C ASP A 363 18.80 17.78 5.18
N ILE A 364 19.51 17.58 4.07
CA ILE A 364 20.17 16.32 3.73
C ILE A 364 21.61 16.37 4.28
N GLU A 365 21.94 15.50 5.24
CA GLU A 365 23.33 15.33 5.72
C GLU A 365 24.04 14.17 4.99
N VAL A 366 25.36 14.30 4.83
CA VAL A 366 26.19 13.52 3.88
C VAL A 366 26.65 12.14 4.41
N ASP A 367 26.21 11.67 5.60
CA ASP A 367 26.72 10.41 6.21
C ASP A 367 25.62 9.44 6.71
N ASP A 368 24.54 9.31 5.94
CA ASP A 368 23.19 9.09 6.50
C ASP A 368 22.54 7.73 6.24
N LEU A 369 23.05 6.89 5.34
CA LEU A 369 22.64 5.48 5.26
C LEU A 369 22.92 4.71 6.58
N LYS A 370 23.89 5.18 7.37
CA LYS A 370 24.18 4.64 8.71
C LYS A 370 23.08 4.94 9.74
N LYS A 371 22.17 5.88 9.46
CA LYS A 371 21.02 6.19 10.31
C LYS A 371 19.90 5.14 10.15
N LEU A 372 19.89 4.38 9.05
CA LEU A 372 18.96 3.27 8.85
C LEU A 372 19.28 2.10 9.80
N THR A 373 18.24 1.50 10.35
CA THR A 373 18.37 0.26 11.11
C THR A 373 18.81 -0.89 10.22
N THR A 374 19.41 -1.95 10.80
CA THR A 374 19.78 -3.16 10.05
C THR A 374 18.60 -3.76 9.29
N ALA A 375 17.40 -3.71 9.87
CA ALA A 375 16.16 -4.18 9.23
C ALA A 375 15.86 -3.37 7.96
N GLN A 376 15.87 -2.04 8.06
CA GLN A 376 15.64 -1.15 6.92
C GLN A 376 16.70 -1.31 5.82
N LEU A 377 17.96 -1.53 6.19
CA LEU A 377 19.02 -1.79 5.22
C LEU A 377 18.83 -3.13 4.49
N ILE A 378 18.34 -4.17 5.19
CA ILE A 378 17.99 -5.47 4.58
C ILE A 378 16.81 -5.33 3.61
N ASP A 379 15.81 -4.52 3.95
CA ASP A 379 14.65 -4.23 3.09
C ASP A 379 15.10 -3.56 1.78
N LEU A 380 15.92 -2.51 1.90
CA LEU A 380 16.51 -1.83 0.76
C LEU A 380 17.36 -2.79 -0.09
N ALA A 381 18.21 -3.61 0.53
CA ALA A 381 19.03 -4.59 -0.18
C ALA A 381 18.17 -5.60 -0.95
N THR A 382 17.05 -6.03 -0.36
CA THR A 382 16.09 -6.96 -1.00
C THR A 382 15.42 -6.32 -2.22
N THR A 383 15.00 -5.06 -2.10
CA THR A 383 14.44 -4.27 -3.20
C THR A 383 15.46 -4.10 -4.34
N VAL A 384 16.69 -3.69 -4.02
CA VAL A 384 17.76 -3.49 -5.01
C VAL A 384 18.17 -4.80 -5.70
N ASP A 385 18.17 -5.92 -4.97
CA ASP A 385 18.43 -7.24 -5.55
C ASP A 385 17.36 -7.66 -6.57
N ALA A 386 16.09 -7.37 -6.30
CA ALA A 386 15.01 -7.62 -7.25
C ALA A 386 15.16 -6.75 -8.52
N VAL A 387 15.54 -5.47 -8.37
CA VAL A 387 15.87 -4.59 -9.51
C VAL A 387 17.00 -5.22 -10.34
N LEU A 388 18.08 -5.67 -9.69
CA LEU A 388 19.22 -6.29 -10.36
C LEU A 388 18.81 -7.56 -11.12
N ARG A 389 18.18 -8.52 -10.45
CA ARG A 389 17.82 -9.82 -11.05
C ARG A 389 16.89 -9.68 -12.23
N PHE A 390 15.83 -8.89 -12.09
CA PHE A 390 14.89 -8.65 -13.19
C PHE A 390 15.60 -7.99 -14.37
N THR A 391 16.32 -6.89 -14.13
CA THR A 391 16.94 -6.09 -15.19
C THR A 391 18.05 -6.86 -15.91
N ALA A 392 18.90 -7.59 -15.17
CA ALA A 392 19.94 -8.44 -15.75
C ALA A 392 19.34 -9.62 -16.53
N GLY A 393 18.23 -10.19 -16.05
CA GLY A 393 17.51 -11.28 -16.72
C GLY A 393 16.95 -10.92 -18.10
N LEU A 394 16.72 -9.63 -18.37
CA LEU A 394 16.29 -9.15 -19.69
C LEU A 394 17.40 -9.26 -20.75
N GLY A 395 18.68 -9.18 -20.36
CA GLY A 395 19.81 -9.22 -21.29
C GLY A 395 19.89 -8.04 -22.27
N GLU A 396 19.28 -6.89 -21.94
CA GLU A 396 19.22 -5.71 -22.80
C GLU A 396 20.30 -4.67 -22.41
N GLU A 397 21.21 -4.35 -23.34
CA GLU A 397 22.34 -3.42 -23.10
C GLU A 397 21.91 -2.03 -22.62
N ARG A 398 20.72 -1.56 -23.04
CA ARG A 398 20.18 -0.25 -22.62
C ARG A 398 19.99 -0.13 -21.11
N PHE A 399 19.89 -1.24 -20.38
CA PHE A 399 19.74 -1.24 -18.92
C PHE A 399 21.03 -1.53 -18.15
N ALA A 400 22.18 -1.63 -18.83
CA ALA A 400 23.47 -1.81 -18.17
C ALA A 400 23.74 -0.79 -17.03
N PRO A 401 23.37 0.51 -17.15
CA PRO A 401 23.56 1.45 -16.05
C PRO A 401 22.72 1.16 -14.80
N VAL A 402 21.55 0.56 -14.95
CA VAL A 402 20.69 0.15 -13.82
C VAL A 402 21.31 -1.05 -13.10
N ILE A 403 21.85 -2.00 -13.87
CA ILE A 403 22.56 -3.17 -13.34
C ILE A 403 23.78 -2.72 -12.54
N GLU A 404 24.63 -1.86 -13.12
CA GLU A 404 25.82 -1.32 -12.45
C GLU A 404 25.48 -0.58 -11.15
N LEU A 405 24.43 0.24 -11.16
CA LEU A 405 23.97 0.92 -9.95
C LEU A 405 23.54 -0.08 -8.87
N ALA A 406 22.73 -1.08 -9.23
CA ALA A 406 22.23 -2.05 -8.27
C ALA A 406 23.37 -2.91 -7.68
N GLU A 407 24.34 -3.32 -8.49
CA GLU A 407 25.55 -4.03 -8.03
C GLU A 407 26.37 -3.17 -7.05
N ASN A 408 26.61 -1.90 -7.40
CA ASN A 408 27.34 -0.96 -6.54
C ASN A 408 26.62 -0.72 -5.21
N LEU A 409 25.29 -0.58 -5.24
CA LEU A 409 24.47 -0.43 -4.03
C LEU A 409 24.54 -1.66 -3.14
N LEU A 410 24.39 -2.86 -3.70
CA LEU A 410 24.50 -4.10 -2.94
C LEU A 410 25.90 -4.28 -2.33
N ALA A 411 26.95 -3.92 -3.09
CA ALA A 411 28.32 -3.94 -2.60
C ALA A 411 28.56 -2.94 -1.45
N ALA A 412 27.89 -1.77 -1.48
CA ALA A 412 27.94 -0.78 -0.41
C ALA A 412 27.15 -1.19 0.84
N LEU A 413 26.03 -1.90 0.66
CA LEU A 413 25.16 -2.39 1.74
C LEU A 413 25.73 -3.62 2.46
N ALA A 414 26.44 -4.49 1.75
CA ALA A 414 26.95 -5.74 2.33
C ALA A 414 27.88 -5.56 3.55
N PRO A 415 28.84 -4.61 3.58
CA PRO A 415 29.66 -4.32 4.77
C PRO A 415 28.86 -3.81 5.98
N LEU A 416 27.65 -3.28 5.76
CA LEU A 416 26.73 -2.83 6.81
C LEU A 416 25.88 -3.99 7.38
N GLY A 417 26.14 -5.23 6.95
CA GLY A 417 25.40 -6.42 7.37
C GLY A 417 24.05 -6.58 6.69
N ALA A 418 23.79 -5.80 5.63
CA ALA A 418 22.56 -5.87 4.86
C ALA A 418 22.73 -6.82 3.67
N HIS A 419 22.08 -7.97 3.77
CA HIS A 419 22.05 -8.98 2.72
C HIS A 419 20.61 -9.16 2.24
N PRO A 420 20.36 -9.24 0.92
CA PRO A 420 19.02 -9.46 0.38
C PRO A 420 18.37 -10.73 0.94
N GLN A 421 17.09 -10.64 1.29
CA GLN A 421 16.28 -11.80 1.68
C GLN A 421 15.86 -12.61 0.46
N ARG A 422 16.80 -13.41 -0.05
CA ARG A 422 16.53 -14.31 -1.18
C ARG A 422 15.81 -15.57 -0.72
N ARG A 423 14.99 -16.08 -1.61
CA ARG A 423 14.40 -17.41 -1.49
C ARG A 423 15.40 -18.45 -2.02
N GLU A 424 15.57 -19.54 -1.27
CA GLU A 424 16.29 -20.71 -1.78
C GLU A 424 15.39 -21.46 -2.78
N ASP A 425 15.97 -21.91 -3.90
CA ASP A 425 15.25 -22.56 -5.00
C ASP A 425 14.71 -23.96 -4.68
#